data_AF-A0A8H6W1X4-F1
#
_entry.id   AF-A0A8H6W1X4-F1
#
_cell.length_a   1.000
_cell.length_b   1.000
_cell.length_c   1.000
_cell.angle_alpha   90.00
_cell.angle_beta   90.00
_cell.angle_gamma   90.00
#
_symmetry.space_group_name_H-M   'P 1'
#
loop_
_entity.id
_entity.type
_entity.pdbx_description
1 polymer ?
#
loop_
_entity_poly.entity_id
_entity_poly.type
_entity_poly.pdbx_seq_one_letter_code
_entity_poly.pdbx_strand_id
1 'polypeptide(L)'
;MPSASKPKSRSGRSSPRRVARSSATTPTVEDADSDIGSMKLDAKPESEATILDKPLPDEFCFKPKETVWILVNERWISGRIFLSTPRIRPSDNQPCWNVLYQDKFGHRLRKYFAPLLGEMKPDTAMVRQMLQAAH
;
A
#
# COMPACT_ATOMS: atom_id res chain seq x y z
N MET A 1 -39.33 41.06 7.37
CA MET A 1 -39.60 41.13 5.91
C MET A 1 -38.26 41.26 5.21
N PRO A 2 -37.87 40.44 4.21
CA PRO A 2 -38.36 39.13 3.72
C PRO A 2 -37.48 37.96 4.24
N SER A 3 -37.82 36.66 4.31
CA SER A 3 -38.64 35.72 3.51
C SER A 3 -37.93 35.14 2.26
N ALA A 4 -37.52 33.87 2.35
CA ALA A 4 -37.49 32.84 1.28
C ALA A 4 -36.82 31.56 1.85
N SER A 5 -37.51 30.46 2.18
CA SER A 5 -38.25 29.48 1.35
C SER A 5 -37.35 28.42 0.67
N LYS A 6 -37.50 27.17 1.16
CA LYS A 6 -37.22 25.81 0.59
C LYS A 6 -37.51 25.72 -0.94
N PRO A 7 -37.05 24.70 -1.73
CA PRO A 7 -37.19 23.26 -1.42
C PRO A 7 -36.25 22.21 -2.12
N LYS A 8 -36.53 20.95 -1.73
CA LYS A 8 -36.22 19.62 -2.32
C LYS A 8 -36.25 19.53 -3.86
N SER A 9 -35.40 18.67 -4.43
CA SER A 9 -35.68 17.84 -5.63
C SER A 9 -34.56 16.79 -5.79
N ARG A 10 -34.77 15.51 -5.49
CA ARG A 10 -35.32 14.40 -6.33
C ARG A 10 -34.31 13.79 -7.31
N SER A 11 -34.43 12.46 -7.40
CA SER A 11 -34.07 11.62 -8.55
C SER A 11 -32.57 11.30 -8.71
N GLY A 12 -32.13 10.09 -8.98
CA GLY A 12 -32.85 8.96 -9.56
C GLY A 12 -32.11 7.64 -9.34
N ARG A 13 -32.93 6.66 -9.04
CA ARG A 13 -32.71 5.22 -9.16
C ARG A 13 -32.56 4.89 -10.64
N SER A 14 -31.56 4.11 -11.06
CA SER A 14 -31.59 3.36 -12.34
C SER A 14 -30.42 2.36 -12.43
N SER A 15 -30.68 1.11 -12.03
CA SER A 15 -30.02 -0.04 -12.62
C SER A 15 -30.70 -0.36 -13.95
N PRO A 16 -29.93 -0.61 -15.02
CA PRO A 16 -30.22 -1.76 -15.87
C PRO A 16 -28.89 -2.37 -16.39
N ARG A 17 -28.77 -3.55 -17.00
CA ARG A 17 -29.68 -4.61 -17.40
C ARG A 17 -28.77 -5.82 -17.64
N ARG A 18 -29.15 -7.00 -17.16
CA ARG A 18 -28.70 -8.26 -17.74
C ARG A 18 -29.07 -8.26 -19.22
N VAL A 19 -28.13 -8.57 -20.10
CA VAL A 19 -28.43 -9.06 -21.44
C VAL A 19 -27.70 -10.38 -21.60
N ALA A 20 -28.45 -11.46 -21.43
CA ALA A 20 -28.08 -12.76 -21.94
C ALA A 20 -28.52 -12.82 -23.40
N ARG A 21 -27.62 -13.23 -24.30
CA ARG A 21 -28.02 -13.74 -25.62
C ARG A 21 -27.04 -14.82 -26.08
N SER A 22 -27.54 -16.04 -26.12
CA SER A 22 -27.11 -17.17 -26.95
C SER A 22 -27.03 -16.71 -28.43
N SER A 23 -26.23 -17.26 -29.36
CA SER A 23 -26.03 -18.67 -29.69
C SER A 23 -24.87 -18.81 -30.69
N ALA A 24 -24.17 -19.94 -30.59
CA ALA A 24 -23.55 -20.78 -31.64
C ALA A 24 -23.10 -20.18 -32.99
N THR A 25 -21.82 -20.35 -33.35
CA THR A 25 -21.37 -21.04 -34.60
C THR A 25 -19.85 -21.35 -34.50
N THR A 26 -19.46 -22.61 -34.58
CA THR A 26 -18.15 -23.09 -35.09
C THR A 26 -18.43 -23.80 -36.43
N PRO A 27 -17.48 -24.16 -37.31
CA PRO A 27 -16.00 -24.11 -37.23
C PRO A 27 -15.35 -23.48 -38.49
N THR A 28 -14.02 -23.33 -38.52
CA THR A 28 -13.13 -23.76 -39.63
C THR A 28 -11.70 -23.28 -39.38
N VAL A 29 -10.79 -24.24 -39.55
CA VAL A 29 -9.34 -24.26 -39.46
C VAL A 29 -8.64 -23.11 -40.20
N GLU A 30 -7.54 -22.58 -39.65
CA GLU A 30 -6.25 -22.43 -40.35
C GLU A 30 -5.12 -22.42 -39.30
N ASP A 31 -4.17 -23.32 -39.54
CA ASP A 31 -2.93 -23.59 -38.83
C ASP A 31 -1.97 -22.39 -38.90
N ALA A 32 -1.49 -21.94 -37.75
CA ALA A 32 -0.29 -21.10 -37.66
C ALA A 32 0.37 -21.30 -36.30
N ASP A 33 1.17 -22.36 -36.19
CA ASP A 33 2.19 -22.53 -35.16
C ASP A 33 3.14 -21.33 -35.17
N SER A 34 2.91 -20.36 -34.28
CA SER A 34 3.91 -19.39 -33.88
C SER A 34 4.31 -19.72 -32.45
N ASP A 35 5.39 -20.48 -32.36
CA ASP A 35 6.23 -20.74 -31.19
C ASP A 35 6.73 -19.41 -30.62
N ILE A 36 5.88 -18.74 -29.84
CA ILE A 36 6.32 -17.67 -28.96
C ILE A 36 6.81 -18.37 -27.70
N GLY A 37 8.11 -18.64 -27.71
CA GLY A 37 8.87 -19.20 -26.62
C GLY A 37 8.37 -18.67 -25.28
N SER A 38 7.72 -19.57 -24.54
CA SER A 38 7.36 -19.38 -23.15
C SER A 38 8.67 -19.25 -22.39
N MET A 39 9.17 -18.01 -22.29
CA MET A 39 10.24 -17.66 -21.37
C MET A 39 9.63 -17.81 -19.99
N LYS A 40 9.69 -19.05 -19.50
CA LYS A 40 9.46 -19.43 -18.12
C LYS A 40 10.46 -18.62 -17.32
N LEU A 41 10.05 -17.42 -16.90
CA LEU A 41 10.70 -16.70 -15.83
C LEU A 41 10.53 -17.59 -14.62
N ASP A 42 11.55 -18.43 -14.41
CA ASP A 42 11.79 -19.20 -13.20
C ASP A 42 12.11 -18.19 -12.09
N ALA A 43 11.11 -17.38 -11.75
CA ALA A 43 11.09 -16.56 -10.56
C ALA A 43 10.82 -17.52 -9.41
N LYS A 44 11.90 -18.21 -9.01
CA LYS A 44 11.99 -18.95 -7.75
C LYS A 44 11.35 -18.07 -6.66
N PRO A 45 10.30 -18.52 -5.95
CA PRO A 45 9.80 -17.79 -4.80
C PRO A 45 10.93 -17.81 -3.77
N GLU A 46 11.73 -16.73 -3.75
CA GLU A 46 12.67 -16.46 -2.67
C GLU A 46 11.85 -16.52 -1.39
N SER A 47 12.19 -17.48 -0.54
CA SER A 47 11.57 -17.74 0.75
C SER A 47 11.31 -16.43 1.50
N GLU A 48 10.05 -16.17 1.86
CA GLU A 48 9.57 -14.97 2.57
C GLU A 48 10.38 -14.63 3.83
N ALA A 49 11.07 -15.62 4.41
CA ALA A 49 11.96 -15.46 5.58
C ALA A 49 13.25 -14.66 5.29
N THR A 50 13.69 -14.55 4.04
CA THR A 50 14.98 -13.92 3.68
C THR A 50 14.85 -12.43 3.33
N ILE A 51 13.62 -11.93 3.17
CA ILE A 51 13.32 -10.53 2.82
C ILE A 51 13.29 -9.65 4.08
N LEU A 52 13.11 -10.25 5.26
CA LEU A 52 12.91 -9.53 6.52
C LEU A 52 14.15 -8.79 7.01
N ASP A 53 15.31 -9.41 6.79
CA ASP A 53 16.62 -8.96 7.27
C ASP A 53 17.36 -8.10 6.25
N LYS A 54 16.81 -7.99 5.03
CA LYS A 54 17.38 -7.11 4.00
C LYS A 54 16.92 -5.67 4.28
N PRO A 55 17.84 -4.69 4.30
CA PRO A 55 17.45 -3.28 4.31
C PRO A 55 16.54 -3.05 3.10
N LEU A 56 15.50 -2.20 3.28
CA LEU A 56 14.68 -1.80 2.15
C LEU A 56 15.61 -1.21 1.07
N PRO A 57 15.35 -1.46 -0.23
CA PRO A 57 16.13 -0.81 -1.29
C PRO A 57 16.14 0.71 -1.07
N ASP A 58 17.29 1.34 -1.32
CA ASP A 58 17.57 2.77 -1.13
C ASP A 58 16.53 3.70 -1.80
N GLU A 59 15.75 3.14 -2.72
CA GLU A 59 14.71 3.82 -3.50
C GLU A 59 13.31 3.84 -2.84
N PHE A 60 13.13 3.31 -1.63
CA PHE A 60 11.80 3.27 -1.01
C PHE A 60 11.32 4.68 -0.60
N CYS A 61 10.66 5.34 -1.55
CA CYS A 61 10.11 6.68 -1.40
C CYS A 61 8.70 6.61 -0.83
N PHE A 62 8.57 6.97 0.43
CA PHE A 62 7.28 7.12 1.08
C PHE A 62 6.52 8.35 0.58
N LYS A 63 5.22 8.19 0.34
CA LYS A 63 4.33 9.28 -0.08
C LYS A 63 3.79 10.04 1.13
N PRO A 64 3.52 11.35 1.00
CA PRO A 64 2.86 12.10 2.06
C PRO A 64 1.49 11.49 2.36
N LYS A 65 1.14 11.41 3.65
CA LYS A 65 -0.10 10.81 4.18
C LYS A 65 -0.24 9.29 4.01
N GLU A 66 0.77 8.62 3.47
CA GLU A 66 0.83 7.16 3.41
C GLU A 66 0.92 6.58 4.83
N THR A 67 0.33 5.40 5.00
CA THR A 67 0.34 4.66 6.27
C THR A 67 1.58 3.80 6.33
N VAL A 68 2.24 3.82 7.49
CA VAL A 68 3.46 3.05 7.76
C VAL A 68 3.39 2.42 9.13
N TRP A 69 4.18 1.38 9.33
CA TRP A 69 4.40 0.76 10.64
C TRP A 69 5.72 1.30 11.19
N ILE A 70 5.71 1.73 12.45
CA ILE A 70 6.88 2.24 13.16
C ILE A 70 7.11 1.43 14.43
N LEU A 71 8.37 1.21 14.78
CA LEU A 71 8.76 0.54 16.00
C LEU A 71 8.95 1.58 17.11
N VAL A 72 8.11 1.54 18.14
CA VAL A 72 8.14 2.44 19.29
C VAL A 72 8.06 1.60 20.56
N ASN A 73 9.08 1.70 21.43
CA ASN A 73 9.17 0.93 22.67
C ASN A 73 8.91 -0.57 22.44
N GLU A 74 9.61 -1.15 21.46
CA GLU A 74 9.52 -2.57 21.09
C GLU A 74 8.14 -3.02 20.58
N ARG A 75 7.25 -2.08 20.26
CA ARG A 75 5.93 -2.35 19.70
C ARG A 75 5.78 -1.70 18.34
N TRP A 76 5.22 -2.45 17.40
CA TRP A 76 4.85 -1.93 16.10
C TRP A 76 3.52 -1.17 16.21
N ILE A 77 3.56 0.10 15.83
CA ILE A 77 2.40 1.00 15.87
C ILE A 77 2.20 1.57 14.47
N SER A 78 0.96 1.77 14.06
CA SER A 78 0.65 2.43 12.80
C SER A 78 0.84 3.96 12.93
N GLY A 79 1.44 4.54 11.89
CA GLY A 79 1.67 5.96 11.76
C GLY A 79 1.39 6.43 10.34
N ARG A 80 1.45 7.74 10.13
CA ARG A 80 1.26 8.36 8.81
C ARG A 80 2.38 9.33 8.52
N ILE A 81 2.92 9.31 7.31
CA ILE A 81 3.96 10.25 6.90
C ILE A 81 3.39 11.67 6.87
N PHE A 82 4.02 12.57 7.62
CA PHE A 82 3.59 13.96 7.75
C PHE A 82 4.14 14.83 6.62
N LEU A 83 5.40 14.64 6.22
CA LEU A 83 6.07 15.38 5.14
C LEU A 83 6.59 14.39 4.08
N SER A 84 6.44 14.73 2.80
CA SER A 84 6.88 13.87 1.69
C SER A 84 8.39 13.80 1.54
N THR A 85 9.11 14.84 1.92
CA THR A 85 10.56 14.93 1.69
C THR A 85 11.32 14.29 2.86
N PRO A 86 12.08 13.21 2.63
CA PRO A 86 12.98 12.67 3.63
C PRO A 86 14.02 13.72 4.02
N ARG A 87 14.49 13.66 5.27
CA ARG A 87 15.65 14.42 5.73
C ARG A 87 16.80 13.47 5.97
N ILE A 88 18.01 13.92 5.70
CA ILE A 88 19.20 13.18 6.10
C ILE A 88 19.42 13.43 7.59
N ARG A 89 19.45 12.36 8.39
CA ARG A 89 19.73 12.46 9.82
C ARG A 89 21.24 12.63 10.01
N PRO A 90 21.71 13.68 10.72
CA PRO A 90 23.15 13.94 10.86
C PRO A 90 23.94 12.84 11.59
N SER A 91 23.26 12.02 12.41
CA SER A 91 23.91 11.02 13.26
C SER A 91 24.42 9.80 12.49
N ASP A 92 23.69 9.36 11.47
CA ASP A 92 23.91 8.10 10.76
C ASP A 92 23.95 8.31 9.24
N ASN A 93 23.78 9.55 8.77
CA ASN A 93 23.70 9.93 7.36
C ASN A 93 22.60 9.17 6.59
N GLN A 94 21.55 8.70 7.29
CA GLN A 94 20.46 7.93 6.70
C GLN A 94 19.24 8.81 6.38
N PRO A 95 18.47 8.48 5.33
CA PRO A 95 17.19 9.14 5.06
C PRO A 95 16.18 8.78 6.15
N CYS A 96 15.55 9.80 6.72
CA CYS A 96 14.52 9.67 7.74
C CYS A 96 13.24 10.42 7.35
N TRP A 97 12.10 9.82 7.67
CA TRP A 97 10.78 10.36 7.38
C TRP A 97 10.11 10.82 8.67
N ASN A 98 9.44 11.97 8.61
CA ASN A 98 8.66 12.49 9.72
C ASN A 98 7.31 11.75 9.76
N VAL A 99 7.10 10.93 10.79
CA VAL A 99 5.88 10.15 10.97
C VAL A 99 5.07 10.71 12.13
N LEU A 100 3.78 10.92 11.86
CA LEU A 100 2.76 11.24 12.85
C LEU A 100 2.10 9.95 13.32
N TYR A 101 2.12 9.69 14.63
CA TYR A 101 1.53 8.50 15.23
C TYR A 101 0.82 8.83 16.54
N GLN A 102 0.04 7.87 17.06
CA GLN A 102 -0.57 7.95 18.38
C GLN A 102 0.16 7.02 19.35
N ASP A 103 0.46 7.49 20.55
CA ASP A 103 0.99 6.63 21.60
C ASP A 103 -0.13 5.82 22.28
N LYS A 104 0.27 4.98 23.25
CA LYS A 104 -0.65 4.17 24.05
C LYS A 104 -1.66 4.99 24.89
N PHE A 105 -1.43 6.29 25.06
CA PHE A 105 -2.29 7.21 25.79
C PHE A 105 -3.17 8.05 24.84
N GLY A 106 -3.07 7.82 23.52
CA GLY A 106 -3.81 8.56 22.49
C GLY A 106 -3.20 9.91 22.13
N HIS A 107 -2.02 10.24 22.65
CA HIS A 107 -1.34 11.49 22.31
C HIS A 107 -0.77 11.43 20.90
N ARG A 108 -0.95 12.50 20.12
CA ARG A 108 -0.43 12.61 18.75
C ARG A 108 1.01 13.12 18.79
N LEU A 109 1.94 12.26 18.43
CA LEU A 109 3.38 12.53 18.44
C LEU A 109 3.93 12.55 17.01
N ARG A 110 5.02 13.31 16.82
CA ARG A 110 5.78 13.34 15.56
C ARG A 110 7.23 13.02 15.85
N LYS A 111 7.80 12.07 15.11
CA LYS A 111 9.21 11.68 15.22
C LYS A 111 9.75 11.28 13.86
N TYR A 112 11.05 11.45 13.68
CA TYR A 112 11.76 10.99 12.48
C TYR A 112 12.20 9.54 12.65
N PHE A 113 11.79 8.70 11.71
CA PHE A 113 12.13 7.28 11.67
C PHE A 113 12.94 6.97 10.41
N ALA A 114 13.92 6.07 10.53
CA ALA A 114 14.75 5.61 9.43
C ALA A 114 14.31 4.19 8.99
N PRO A 115 13.88 3.99 7.73
CA PRO A 115 13.49 2.66 7.24
C PRO A 115 14.65 1.69 7.19
N LEU A 116 15.84 2.19 6.85
CA LEU A 116 17.06 1.39 6.72
C LEU A 116 17.58 0.87 8.06
N LEU A 117 17.23 1.54 9.16
CA LEU A 117 17.52 1.08 10.52
C LEU A 117 16.48 0.09 11.07
N GLY A 118 15.49 -0.30 10.25
CA GLY A 118 14.40 -1.17 10.70
C GLY A 118 13.41 -0.50 11.65
N GLU A 119 13.52 0.82 11.88
CA GLU A 119 12.61 1.55 12.77
C GLU A 119 11.22 1.78 12.14
N MET A 120 11.11 1.62 10.82
CA MET A 120 9.85 1.77 10.10
C MET A 120 9.75 0.82 8.90
N LYS A 121 8.52 0.42 8.56
CA LYS A 121 8.19 -0.46 7.45
C LYS A 121 6.93 0.06 6.73
N PRO A 122 6.78 -0.18 5.41
CA PRO A 122 5.59 0.21 4.66
C PRO A 122 4.38 -0.62 5.06
N ASP A 123 3.18 -0.06 4.92
CA ASP A 123 1.93 -0.80 5.12
C ASP A 123 1.60 -1.69 3.92
N THR A 124 2.32 -2.80 3.80
CA THR A 124 2.10 -3.84 2.77
C THR A 124 1.45 -5.08 3.37
N ALA A 125 0.79 -5.90 2.54
CA ALA A 125 0.20 -7.16 2.98
C ALA A 125 1.23 -8.08 3.67
N MET A 126 2.44 -8.13 3.10
CA MET A 126 3.57 -8.88 3.67
C MET A 126 3.95 -8.39 5.06
N VAL A 127 4.10 -7.06 5.26
CA VAL A 127 4.43 -6.49 6.58
C VAL A 127 3.32 -6.78 7.58
N ARG A 128 2.04 -6.66 7.18
CA ARG A 128 0.91 -6.99 8.09
C ARG A 128 0.93 -8.46 8.52
N GLN A 129 1.20 -9.38 7.60
CA GLN A 129 1.31 -10.81 7.92
C GLN A 129 2.47 -11.08 8.88
N MET A 130 3.63 -10.45 8.64
CA MET A 130 4.77 -10.55 9.55
C MET A 130 4.43 -10.04 10.96
N LEU A 131 3.78 -8.89 11.06
CA LEU A 131 3.39 -8.30 12.34
C LEU A 131 2.36 -9.16 13.09
N GLN A 132 1.50 -9.90 12.36
CA GLN A 132 0.57 -10.86 12.96
C GLN A 132 1.29 -12.11 13.51
N ALA A 133 2.35 -12.57 12.83
CA ALA A 133 3.13 -13.73 13.28
C ALA A 133 4.02 -13.44 14.49
N ALA A 134 4.36 -12.18 14.73
CA ALA A 134 5.22 -11.74 15.84
C ALA A 134 4.45 -11.49 17.17
N HIS A 135 3.14 -11.75 17.20
CA HIS A 135 2.23 -11.44 18.31
C HIS A 135 1.56 -12.70 18.86
#